data_AF-A0A1V2NXM2-F1
#
_entry.id   AF-A0A1V2NXM2-F1
#
_cell.length_a   1.000
_cell.length_b   1.000
_cell.length_c   1.000
_cell.angle_alpha   90.00
_cell.angle_beta   90.00
_cell.angle_gamma   90.00
#
_symmetry.space_group_name_H-M   'P 1'
#
loop_
_entity.id
_entity.type
_entity.pdbx_description
1 polymer ?
#
loop_
_entity_poly.entity_id
_entity_poly.type
_entity_poly.pdbx_seq_one_letter_code
_entity_poly.pdbx_strand_id
1 'polypeptide(L)'
;MLQDTPAPPKVRAAALRLLAGLPGAQEVEQNVPDLLGRKGTAVKFSFPASWLAIKLVIDPASGKFLSSERTGGKNGTTVGLESGWTDAKPTAPAAALR
;
A
#
# COMPACT_ATOMS: atom_id res chain seq x y z
N MET A 1 4.86 -9.56 5.42
CA MET A 1 4.68 -8.09 5.47
C MET A 1 3.75 -7.75 6.63
N LEU A 2 3.69 -6.50 7.08
CA LEU A 2 2.90 -6.11 8.27
C LEU A 2 1.40 -6.50 8.17
N GLN A 3 0.86 -6.60 6.96
CA GLN A 3 -0.50 -7.08 6.66
C GLN A 3 -0.74 -8.59 6.86
N ASP A 4 0.32 -9.40 6.94
CA ASP A 4 0.21 -10.87 7.06
C ASP A 4 0.13 -11.33 8.52
N THR A 5 0.47 -10.44 9.46
CA THR A 5 0.37 -10.70 10.90
C THR A 5 -0.98 -10.19 11.42
N PRO A 6 -1.80 -11.01 12.08
CA PRO A 6 -3.03 -10.54 12.72
C PRO A 6 -2.69 -9.53 13.82
N ALA A 7 -2.83 -8.24 13.51
CA ALA A 7 -2.58 -7.15 14.43
C ALA A 7 -3.90 -6.42 14.74
N PRO A 8 -4.21 -6.09 16.01
CA PRO A 8 -5.34 -5.24 16.34
C PRO A 8 -5.29 -3.90 15.57
N PRO A 9 -6.44 -3.27 15.23
CA PRO A 9 -6.47 -2.01 14.49
C PRO A 9 -5.57 -0.91 15.08
N LYS A 10 -5.49 -0.83 16.42
CA LYS A 10 -4.63 0.13 17.12
C LYS A 10 -3.14 -0.07 16.83
N VAL A 11 -2.69 -1.33 16.71
CA VAL A 11 -1.30 -1.68 16.41
C VAL A 11 -0.97 -1.34 14.95
N ARG A 12 -1.88 -1.67 14.02
CA ARG A 12 -1.73 -1.27 12.61
C ARG A 12 -1.63 0.25 12.47
N ALA A 13 -2.51 0.98 13.15
CA ALA A 13 -2.47 2.44 13.16
C ALA A 13 -1.15 2.99 13.73
N ALA A 14 -0.59 2.39 14.79
CA ALA A 14 0.71 2.80 15.32
C ALA A 14 1.85 2.58 14.32
N ALA A 15 1.91 1.42 13.67
CA ALA A 15 2.91 1.13 12.66
C ALA A 15 2.78 2.05 11.43
N LEU A 16 1.55 2.35 10.98
CA LEU A 16 1.33 3.31 9.89
C LEU A 16 1.79 4.73 10.26
N ARG A 17 1.58 5.16 11.52
CA ARG A 17 2.12 6.44 12.02
C ARG A 17 3.66 6.45 12.02
N LEU A 18 4.30 5.35 12.41
CA LEU A 18 5.76 5.24 12.34
C LEU A 18 6.27 5.34 10.90
N LEU A 19 5.61 4.65 9.96
CA LEU A 19 5.95 4.74 8.53
C LEU A 19 5.77 6.17 7.99
N ALA A 20 4.68 6.84 8.35
CA ALA A 20 4.44 8.22 7.96
C ALA A 20 5.44 9.21 8.57
N GLY A 21 6.10 8.85 9.67
CA GLY A 21 7.16 9.63 10.31
C GLY A 21 8.57 9.32 9.83
N LEU A 22 8.75 8.37 8.90
CA LEU A 22 10.08 8.01 8.40
C LEU A 22 10.71 9.17 7.61
N PRO A 23 12.02 9.43 7.78
CA PRO A 23 12.76 10.32 6.89
C PRO A 23 12.65 9.82 5.43
N GLY A 24 11.93 10.58 4.60
CA GLY A 24 11.62 10.20 3.22
C GLY A 24 10.12 10.10 2.92
N ALA A 25 9.25 10.03 3.95
CA ALA A 25 7.81 10.24 3.77
C ALA A 25 7.58 11.72 3.43
N GLN A 26 7.21 12.01 2.19
CA GLN A 26 7.11 13.39 1.69
C GLN A 26 5.69 13.92 1.81
N GLU A 27 4.70 13.08 1.52
CA GLU A 27 3.31 13.51 1.40
C GLU A 27 2.36 12.43 1.90
N VAL A 28 1.36 12.86 2.66
CA VAL A 28 0.20 12.06 3.05
C VAL A 28 -1.03 12.71 2.45
N GLU A 29 -1.72 12.02 1.54
CA GLU A 29 -2.89 12.52 0.83
C GLU A 29 -4.09 11.61 1.11
N GLN A 30 -5.24 12.19 1.46
CA GLN A 30 -6.45 11.44 1.76
C GLN A 30 -7.34 11.30 0.53
N ASN A 31 -8.19 10.27 0.53
CA ASN A 31 -9.20 10.01 -0.52
C ASN A 31 -8.63 9.75 -1.92
N VAL A 32 -7.39 9.24 -2.00
CA VAL A 32 -6.74 8.89 -3.27
C VAL A 32 -7.28 7.55 -3.78
N PRO A 33 -7.78 7.48 -5.03
CA PRO A 33 -8.24 6.23 -5.62
C PRO A 33 -7.05 5.35 -6.06
N ASP A 34 -7.17 4.04 -5.88
CA ASP A 34 -6.31 3.06 -6.56
C ASP A 34 -6.84 2.70 -7.96
N LEU A 35 -6.16 1.80 -8.68
CA LEU A 35 -6.56 1.33 -10.01
C LEU A 35 -7.92 0.59 -10.03
N LEU A 36 -8.44 0.19 -8.87
CA LEU A 36 -9.77 -0.41 -8.73
C LEU A 36 -10.82 0.62 -8.29
N GLY A 37 -10.46 1.90 -8.19
CA GLY A 37 -11.34 2.98 -7.74
C GLY A 37 -11.57 3.03 -6.23
N ARG A 38 -10.90 2.18 -5.44
CA ARG A 38 -11.02 2.18 -3.98
C ARG A 38 -10.27 3.37 -3.42
N LYS A 39 -10.92 4.18 -2.60
CA LYS A 39 -10.31 5.36 -1.98
C LYS A 39 -9.57 5.00 -0.71
N GLY A 40 -8.34 5.50 -0.56
CA GLY A 40 -7.53 5.32 0.63
C GLY A 40 -6.69 6.55 0.97
N THR A 41 -5.83 6.40 1.97
CA THR A 41 -4.78 7.35 2.29
C THR A 41 -3.51 6.95 1.57
N ALA A 42 -3.00 7.83 0.72
CA ALA A 42 -1.73 7.67 0.05
C ALA A 42 -0.59 8.21 0.91
N VAL A 43 0.50 7.46 1.01
CA VAL A 43 1.78 7.92 1.58
C VAL A 43 2.84 7.80 0.51
N LYS A 44 3.52 8.90 0.19
CA LYS A 44 4.59 8.94 -0.80
C LYS A 44 5.94 8.97 -0.12
N PHE A 45 6.82 8.07 -0.53
CA PHE A 45 8.21 8.00 -0.12
C PHE A 45 9.11 8.33 -1.30
N SER A 46 10.10 9.19 -1.08
CA SER A 46 11.13 9.49 -2.07
C SER A 46 12.50 9.17 -1.48
N PHE A 47 13.29 8.42 -2.24
CA PHE A 47 14.66 8.04 -1.91
C PHE A 47 15.58 8.52 -3.04
N PRO A 48 16.02 9.80 -3.02
CA PRO A 48 16.78 10.38 -4.12
C PRO A 48 18.09 9.66 -4.42
N ALA A 49 18.79 9.18 -3.39
CA ALA A 49 20.06 8.46 -3.54
C ALA A 49 19.94 7.15 -4.32
N SER A 50 18.74 6.56 -4.39
CA SER A 50 18.45 5.34 -5.16
C SER A 50 17.52 5.59 -6.35
N TRP A 51 17.26 6.86 -6.68
CA TRP A 51 16.29 7.30 -7.69
C TRP A 51 14.96 6.54 -7.61
N LEU A 52 14.46 6.32 -6.40
CA LEU A 52 13.31 5.47 -6.13
C LEU A 52 12.20 6.29 -5.49
N ALA A 53 10.99 6.20 -6.03
CA ALA A 53 9.79 6.72 -5.39
C ALA A 53 8.75 5.61 -5.23
N ILE A 54 8.09 5.59 -4.07
CA ILE A 54 7.08 4.60 -3.70
C ILE A 54 5.84 5.35 -3.24
N LYS A 55 4.68 5.04 -3.82
CA LYS A 55 3.37 5.49 -3.33
C LYS A 55 2.63 4.29 -2.77
N LEU A 56 2.18 4.38 -1.52
CA LEU A 56 1.43 3.34 -0.83
C LEU A 56 0.01 3.84 -0.56
N VAL A 57 -1.02 3.12 -0.98
CA VAL A 57 -2.42 3.44 -0.69
C VAL A 57 -3.00 2.43 0.30
N ILE A 58 -3.55 2.93 1.41
CA ILE A 58 -4.06 2.14 2.52
C ILE A 58 -5.50 2.52 2.82
N ASP A 59 -6.36 1.55 3.09
CA ASP A 59 -7.70 1.79 3.62
C ASP A 59 -7.59 2.35 5.05
N PRO A 60 -8.03 3.60 5.30
CA PRO A 60 -7.92 4.23 6.61
C PRO A 60 -8.79 3.57 7.69
N ALA A 61 -9.88 2.88 7.31
CA ALA A 61 -10.79 2.26 8.27
C ALA A 61 -10.20 0.97 8.86
N SER A 62 -9.65 0.11 8.00
CA SER A 62 -9.12 -1.21 8.41
C SER A 62 -7.60 -1.24 8.60
N GLY A 63 -6.88 -0.30 7.97
CA GLY A 63 -5.43 -0.34 7.81
C GLY A 63 -4.96 -1.33 6.72
N LYS A 64 -5.88 -1.82 5.86
CA LYS A 64 -5.56 -2.79 4.81
C LYS A 64 -4.80 -2.12 3.66
N PHE A 65 -3.78 -2.82 3.15
CA PHE A 65 -3.09 -2.45 1.92
C PHE A 65 -4.03 -2.53 0.71
N LEU A 66 -4.14 -1.44 -0.05
CA LEU A 66 -4.93 -1.39 -1.28
C LEU A 66 -4.02 -1.48 -2.52
N SER A 67 -2.99 -0.64 -2.61
CA SER A 67 -2.05 -0.68 -3.73
C SER A 67 -0.71 -0.05 -3.40
N SER A 68 0.30 -0.37 -4.20
CA SER A 68 1.56 0.37 -4.25
C SER A 68 1.98 0.64 -5.68
N GLU A 69 2.58 1.80 -5.89
CA GLU A 69 3.23 2.17 -7.14
C GLU A 69 4.70 2.44 -6.85
N ARG A 70 5.57 1.89 -7.70
CA ARG A 70 6.99 2.12 -7.68
C ARG A 70 7.41 2.81 -8.97
N THR A 71 8.11 3.92 -8.84
CA THR A 71 8.77 4.61 -9.96
C THR A 71 10.26 4.72 -9.68
N GLY A 72 11.07 4.66 -10.75
CA GLY A 72 12.52 4.66 -10.63
C GLY A 72 13.13 3.27 -10.75
N GLY A 73 13.99 3.10 -11.76
CA GLY A 73 14.40 1.79 -12.26
C GLY A 73 13.28 1.13 -13.07
N LYS A 74 12.82 -0.06 -12.67
CA LYS A 74 11.66 -0.71 -13.27
C LYS A 74 10.37 -0.24 -12.59
N ASN A 75 9.55 0.48 -13.35
CA ASN A 75 8.25 0.92 -12.88
C ASN A 75 7.30 -0.27 -12.72
N GLY A 76 6.38 -0.16 -11.76
CA GLY A 76 5.37 -1.18 -11.55
C GLY A 76 4.32 -0.76 -10.53
N THR A 77 3.14 -1.34 -10.69
CA THR A 77 2.02 -1.17 -9.77
C THR A 77 1.59 -2.53 -9.27
N THR A 78 1.38 -2.63 -7.96
CA THR A 78 0.84 -3.80 -7.30
C THR A 78 -0.49 -3.42 -6.67
N VAL A 79 -1.54 -4.20 -6.95
CA VAL A 79 -2.86 -4.01 -6.35
C VAL A 79 -3.18 -5.19 -5.46
N GLY A 80 -3.49 -4.91 -4.19
CA GLY A 80 -3.95 -5.92 -3.25
C GLY A 80 -5.42 -6.23 -3.49
N LEU A 81 -5.72 -7.44 -3.95
CA LEU A 81 -7.10 -7.91 -4.12
C LEU A 81 -7.64 -8.45 -2.80
N GLU A 82 -6.95 -9.47 -2.29
CA GLU A 82 -7.29 -10.16 -1.05
C GLU A 82 -6.05 -10.24 -0.15
N SER A 83 -6.28 -10.28 1.15
CA SER A 83 -5.22 -10.39 2.16
C SER A 83 -5.80 -11.07 3.40
N GLY A 84 -5.19 -12.18 3.82
CA GLY A 84 -5.61 -12.95 4.99
C GLY A 84 -4.95 -14.32 5.02
N TRP A 85 -4.97 -14.96 6.18
CA TRP A 85 -4.56 -16.36 6.31
C TRP A 85 -5.56 -17.24 5.58
N THR A 86 -5.05 -18.07 4.67
CA THR A 86 -5.85 -19.03 3.93
C THR A 86 -4.96 -20.16 3.45
N ASP A 87 -5.50 -21.38 3.44
CA ASP A 87 -4.89 -22.53 2.77
C ASP A 87 -5.26 -22.57 1.27
N ALA A 88 -6.17 -21.70 0.84
CA ALA A 88 -6.56 -21.59 -0.56
C ALA A 88 -5.39 -21.05 -1.40
N LYS A 89 -5.08 -21.75 -2.49
CA LYS A 89 -4.06 -21.31 -3.43
C LYS A 89 -4.50 -20.02 -4.12
N PRO A 90 -3.63 -18.99 -4.23
CA PRO A 90 -3.95 -17.78 -4.98
C PRO A 90 -4.35 -18.12 -6.41
N THR A 91 -5.51 -17.60 -6.84
CA THR A 91 -5.93 -17.65 -8.24
C THR A 91 -5.72 -16.28 -8.84
N ALA A 92 -5.04 -16.21 -9.99
CA ALA A 92 -4.83 -14.95 -10.67
C ALA A 92 -6.19 -14.33 -11.05
N PRO A 93 -6.35 -13.01 -10.91
CA PRO A 93 -7.55 -12.33 -11.38
C PRO A 93 -7.69 -12.53 -12.90
N ALA A 94 -8.94 -12.53 -13.39
CA ALA A 94 -9.18 -12.43 -14.82
C ALA A 94 -8.48 -11.18 -15.37
N ALA A 95 -7.75 -11.31 -16.48
CA ALA A 95 -7.00 -10.21 -17.06
C ALA A 95 -7.95 -9.13 -17.60
N ALA A 96 -8.25 -8.12 -16.78
CA ALA A 96 -8.97 -6.93 -17.21
C ALA A 96 -8.73 -5.75 -16.26
N LEU A 97 -7.70 -4.95 -16.57
CA LEU A 97 -7.66 -3.52 -16.28
C LEU A 97 -6.85 -2.87 -17.42
N ARG A 98 -7.55 -2.19 -18.34
CA ARG A 98 -6.97 -1.29 -19.34
C ARG A 98 -7.02 0.12 -18.79
#